data_AF-A0A7W4A923-F1
#
_entry.id   AF-A0A7W4A923-F1
#
_cell.length_a   1.000
_cell.length_b   1.000
_cell.length_c   1.000
_cell.angle_alpha   90.00
_cell.angle_beta   90.00
_cell.angle_gamma   90.00
#
_symmetry.space_group_name_H-M   'P 1'
#
loop_
_entity.id
_entity.type
_entity.pdbx_description
1 polymer ?
#
loop_
_entity_poly.entity_id
_entity_poly.type
_entity_poly.pdbx_seq_one_letter_code
_entity_poly.pdbx_strand_id
1 'polypeptide(L)'
;MLRRIRKIEGIGSYHSARAGGTQFSDVNIIYGENRNGKSTLCDIFYSLASNNPELIKDRKAIPEQGAAANAMRVELQFDNAPITSFSNETWAPGLPADCELLIFDHNFIHRNVISGTVNNRENSENISNFILGEESTELFETLKAEKEALAITAANLRAAKIVISF
;
A
#
# COMPACT_ATOMS: atom_id res chain seq x y z
N MET A 1 -19.41 0.36 4.06
CA MET A 1 -18.75 0.89 5.29
C MET A 1 -18.04 -0.24 6.04
N LEU A 2 -16.84 -0.01 6.57
CA LEU A 2 -16.16 -0.97 7.45
C LEU A 2 -16.91 -1.06 8.79
N ARG A 3 -17.40 -2.25 9.15
CA ARG A 3 -18.17 -2.47 10.37
C ARG A 3 -17.33 -2.90 11.56
N ARG A 4 -16.32 -3.73 11.35
CA ARG A 4 -15.49 -4.22 12.46
C ARG A 4 -14.19 -4.85 11.97
N ILE A 5 -13.18 -4.76 12.82
CA ILE A 5 -11.95 -5.54 12.73
C ILE A 5 -12.17 -6.81 13.55
N ARG A 6 -12.33 -7.96 12.92
CA ARG A 6 -12.52 -9.22 13.65
C ARG A 6 -11.23 -9.66 14.30
N LYS A 7 -10.14 -9.66 13.52
CA LYS A 7 -8.90 -10.32 13.88
C LYS A 7 -7.70 -9.71 13.16
N ILE A 8 -6.59 -9.53 13.88
CA ILE A 8 -5.27 -9.20 13.32
C ILE A 8 -4.23 -10.07 14.05
N GLU A 9 -3.45 -10.85 13.31
CA GLU A 9 -2.43 -11.77 13.82
C GLU A 9 -1.16 -11.70 12.97
N GLY A 10 0.00 -11.83 13.63
CA GLY A 10 1.29 -11.99 12.96
C GLY A 10 1.82 -10.75 12.22
N ILE A 11 1.29 -9.55 12.49
CA ILE A 11 1.64 -8.32 11.76
C ILE A 11 2.13 -7.25 12.73
N GLY A 12 3.40 -6.85 12.60
CA GLY A 12 4.05 -5.82 13.43
C GLY A 12 3.95 -6.16 14.91
N SER A 13 3.39 -5.24 15.70
CA SER A 13 3.14 -5.42 17.14
C SER A 13 1.90 -6.29 17.44
N TYR A 14 1.10 -6.66 16.43
CA TYR A 14 -0.11 -7.46 16.62
C TYR A 14 0.20 -8.95 16.62
N HIS A 15 0.48 -9.49 17.81
CA HIS A 15 0.69 -10.93 17.98
C HIS A 15 -0.62 -11.71 17.77
N SER A 16 -1.68 -11.32 18.49
CA SER A 16 -3.07 -11.74 18.26
C SER A 16 -4.04 -10.71 18.87
N ALA A 17 -4.56 -9.82 18.03
CA ALA A 17 -5.60 -8.87 18.39
C ALA A 17 -6.96 -9.37 17.91
N ARG A 18 -7.92 -9.44 18.84
CA ARG A 18 -9.30 -9.85 18.58
C ARG A 18 -10.23 -8.72 18.99
N ALA A 19 -10.87 -8.10 18.01
CA ALA A 19 -11.74 -6.94 18.22
C ALA A 19 -13.14 -7.13 17.62
N GLY A 20 -13.54 -8.38 17.33
CA GLY A 20 -14.80 -8.68 16.65
C GLY A 20 -16.09 -8.28 17.36
N GLY A 21 -16.01 -7.94 18.66
CA GLY A 21 -17.11 -7.38 19.45
C GLY A 21 -17.28 -5.86 19.32
N THR A 22 -16.28 -5.15 18.80
CA THR A 22 -16.32 -3.69 18.65
C THR A 22 -16.78 -3.34 17.25
N GLN A 23 -17.95 -2.69 17.17
CA GLN A 23 -18.49 -2.18 15.91
C GLN A 23 -18.08 -0.73 15.72
N PHE A 24 -17.66 -0.41 14.50
CA PHE A 24 -17.42 0.96 14.08
C PHE A 24 -18.74 1.70 13.82
N SER A 25 -18.79 2.93 14.29
CA SER A 25 -19.82 3.92 14.01
C SER A 25 -19.32 4.89 12.92
N ASP A 26 -20.08 5.94 12.61
CA ASP A 26 -19.69 6.90 11.56
C ASP A 26 -18.38 7.64 11.90
N VAL A 27 -18.09 7.79 13.21
CA VAL A 27 -16.85 8.40 13.71
C VAL A 27 -16.24 7.51 14.78
N ASN A 28 -14.98 7.10 14.60
CA ASN A 28 -14.28 6.23 15.54
C ASN A 28 -12.93 6.83 15.91
N ILE A 29 -12.57 6.72 17.19
CA ILE A 29 -11.28 7.16 17.69
C ILE A 29 -10.53 5.93 18.19
N ILE A 30 -9.39 5.63 17.56
CA ILE A 30 -8.49 4.56 17.97
C ILE A 30 -7.27 5.21 18.62
N TYR A 31 -7.03 4.91 19.89
CA TYR A 31 -5.89 5.41 20.63
C TYR A 31 -5.02 4.26 21.13
N GLY A 32 -3.74 4.56 21.36
CA GLY A 32 -2.76 3.65 21.93
C GLY A 32 -1.43 4.35 22.12
N GLU A 33 -0.56 3.81 22.96
CA GLU A 33 0.77 4.37 23.18
C GLU A 33 1.66 4.28 21.93
N ASN A 34 2.80 4.96 21.96
CA ASN A 34 3.79 4.84 20.90
C ASN A 34 4.28 3.40 20.80
N ARG A 35 4.50 2.91 19.57
CA ARG A 35 4.89 1.51 19.25
C ARG A 35 3.80 0.44 19.47
N ASN A 36 2.58 0.81 19.87
CA ASN A 36 1.43 -0.12 19.95
C ASN A 36 0.76 -0.44 18.60
N GLY A 37 1.44 -0.25 17.47
CA GLY A 37 0.93 -0.69 16.17
C GLY A 37 -0.10 0.23 15.48
N LYS A 38 -0.32 1.46 15.97
CA LYS A 38 -1.22 2.43 15.30
C LYS A 38 -0.86 2.65 13.83
N SER A 39 0.42 2.90 13.52
CA SER A 39 0.90 3.03 12.14
C SER A 39 0.77 1.73 11.35
N THR A 40 0.98 0.59 12.00
CA THR A 40 0.77 -0.74 11.40
C THR A 40 -0.69 -0.96 11.01
N LEU A 41 -1.64 -0.47 11.80
CA LEU A 41 -3.06 -0.52 11.45
C LEU A 41 -3.37 0.32 10.20
N CYS A 42 -2.77 1.51 10.08
CA CYS A 42 -2.88 2.32 8.86
C CYS A 42 -2.29 1.59 7.64
N ASP A 43 -1.12 0.96 7.79
CA ASP A 43 -0.49 0.17 6.72
C ASP A 43 -1.40 -0.99 6.24
N ILE A 44 -2.09 -1.67 7.17
CA ILE A 44 -3.06 -2.74 6.84
C ILE A 44 -4.21 -2.18 6.01
N PHE A 45 -4.81 -1.05 6.41
CA PHE A 45 -5.89 -0.44 5.64
C PHE A 45 -5.42 0.04 4.28
N TYR A 46 -4.22 0.62 4.20
CA TYR A 46 -3.66 1.10 2.95
C TYR A 46 -3.33 -0.05 1.99
N SER A 47 -2.82 -1.17 2.49
CA SER A 47 -2.60 -2.38 1.69
C SER A 47 -3.91 -2.95 1.14
N LEU A 48 -4.99 -2.95 1.93
CA LEU A 48 -6.30 -3.36 1.45
C LEU A 48 -6.82 -2.40 0.37
N ALA A 49 -6.70 -1.09 0.59
CA ALA A 49 -7.16 -0.06 -0.33
C ALA A 49 -6.43 -0.10 -1.68
N SER A 50 -5.11 -0.25 -1.65
CA SER A 50 -4.25 -0.34 -2.85
C SER A 50 -4.17 -1.75 -3.45
N ASN A 51 -4.85 -2.74 -2.84
CA ASN A 51 -4.75 -4.16 -3.16
C ASN A 51 -3.28 -4.63 -3.31
N ASN A 52 -2.37 -4.09 -2.48
CA ASN A 52 -0.94 -4.38 -2.52
C ASN A 52 -0.50 -5.10 -1.23
N PRO A 53 -0.41 -6.44 -1.25
CA PRO A 53 0.01 -7.25 -0.11
C PRO A 53 1.41 -6.96 0.42
N GLU A 54 2.34 -6.53 -0.45
CA GLU A 54 3.76 -6.37 -0.12
C GLU A 54 3.97 -5.40 1.06
N LEU A 55 3.10 -4.38 1.16
CA LEU A 55 3.13 -3.38 2.23
C LEU A 55 2.92 -3.96 3.64
N ILE A 56 2.24 -5.10 3.75
CA ILE A 56 2.07 -5.82 5.02
C ILE A 56 3.14 -6.90 5.18
N LYS A 57 3.63 -7.52 4.08
CA LYS A 57 4.66 -8.57 4.14
C LYS A 57 5.94 -8.09 4.83
N ASP A 58 6.37 -6.87 4.52
CA ASP A 58 7.52 -6.23 5.15
C ASP A 58 7.33 -5.96 6.65
N ARG A 59 6.09 -6.05 7.14
CA ARG A 59 5.70 -5.86 8.54
C ARG A 59 5.49 -7.17 9.28
N LYS A 60 6.03 -8.30 8.82
CA LYS A 60 5.91 -9.59 9.54
C LYS A 60 6.32 -9.45 11.01
N ALA A 61 5.47 -9.92 11.93
CA ALA A 61 5.75 -9.82 13.36
C ALA A 61 7.02 -10.61 13.73
N ILE A 62 7.85 -10.01 14.58
CA ILE A 62 9.02 -10.68 15.14
C ILE A 62 8.52 -11.69 16.18
N PRO A 63 8.80 -13.00 16.04
CA PRO A 63 8.38 -14.00 17.01
C PRO A 63 9.03 -13.75 18.38
N GLU A 64 8.30 -14.05 19.45
CA GLU A 64 8.89 -14.12 20.78
C GLU A 64 9.89 -15.29 20.85
N GLN A 65 10.96 -15.15 21.65
CA GLN A 65 11.97 -16.19 21.77
C GLN A 65 11.34 -17.53 22.19
N GLY A 66 11.49 -18.55 21.34
CA GLY A 66 10.98 -19.89 21.59
C GLY A 66 9.56 -20.18 21.04
N ALA A 67 8.91 -19.21 20.40
CA ALA A 67 7.59 -19.40 19.77
C ALA A 67 7.69 -19.38 18.23
N ALA A 68 6.90 -20.23 17.57
CA ALA A 68 6.73 -20.14 16.12
C ALA A 68 6.00 -18.84 15.75
N ALA A 69 6.45 -18.14 14.71
CA ALA A 69 5.78 -16.95 14.23
C ALA A 69 4.34 -17.27 13.80
N ASN A 70 3.37 -16.52 14.32
CA ASN A 70 1.98 -16.64 13.88
C ASN A 70 1.87 -16.31 12.39
N ALA A 71 1.05 -17.08 11.67
CA ALA A 71 0.72 -16.75 10.29
C ALA A 71 0.04 -15.38 10.23
N MET A 72 0.45 -14.56 9.27
CA MET A 72 -0.15 -13.25 9.05
C MET A 72 -1.61 -13.41 8.66
N ARG A 73 -2.52 -12.88 9.48
CA ARG A 73 -3.95 -12.98 9.24
C ARG A 73 -4.67 -11.71 9.64
N VAL A 74 -5.47 -11.19 8.72
CA VAL A 74 -6.37 -10.05 8.98
C VAL A 74 -7.77 -10.44 8.57
N GLU A 75 -8.77 -10.08 9.36
CA GLU A 75 -10.18 -10.24 9.02
C GLU A 75 -10.93 -8.95 9.26
N LEU A 76 -11.44 -8.37 8.18
CA LEU A 76 -12.21 -7.13 8.16
C LEU A 76 -13.62 -7.45 7.66
N GLN A 77 -14.62 -6.90 8.35
CA GLN A 77 -16.00 -7.04 7.93
C GLN A 77 -16.56 -5.70 7.50
N PHE A 78 -17.07 -5.67 6.28
CA PHE A 78 -17.80 -4.56 5.71
C PHE A 78 -19.31 -4.82 5.79
N ASP A 79 -20.08 -3.75 5.66
CA ASP A 79 -21.54 -3.85 5.48
C ASP A 79 -21.90 -4.56 4.19
N ASN A 80 -22.89 -5.46 4.26
CA ASN A 80 -23.46 -6.16 3.11
C ASN A 80 -22.45 -6.86 2.17
N ALA A 81 -21.24 -7.12 2.67
CA ALA A 81 -20.16 -7.72 1.92
C ALA A 81 -19.57 -8.92 2.69
N PRO A 82 -18.96 -9.89 1.98
CA PRO A 82 -18.24 -10.97 2.61
C PRO A 82 -17.07 -10.43 3.46
N ILE A 83 -16.61 -11.26 4.40
CA ILE A 83 -15.47 -10.90 5.23
C ILE A 83 -14.22 -10.87 4.34
N THR A 84 -13.63 -9.69 4.21
CA THR A 84 -12.33 -9.50 3.56
C THR A 84 -11.26 -10.07 4.48
N SER A 85 -10.47 -11.01 3.96
CA SER A 85 -9.41 -11.63 4.74
C SER A 85 -8.05 -11.52 4.07
N PHE A 86 -7.01 -11.28 4.87
CA PHE A 86 -5.63 -11.44 4.45
C PHE A 86 -5.15 -12.79 4.96
N SER A 87 -4.76 -13.67 4.06
CA SER A 87 -4.14 -14.95 4.40
C SER A 87 -3.25 -15.42 3.26
N ASN A 88 -2.23 -16.24 3.56
CA ASN A 88 -1.27 -16.70 2.55
C ASN A 88 -0.74 -15.55 1.68
N GLU A 89 -0.40 -14.43 2.32
CA GLU A 89 0.20 -13.28 1.64
C GLU A 89 -0.68 -12.60 0.55
N THR A 90 -2.00 -12.84 0.57
CA THR A 90 -2.95 -12.27 -0.39
C THR A 90 -4.25 -11.82 0.30
N TRP A 91 -4.92 -10.83 -0.29
CA TRP A 91 -6.24 -10.39 0.13
C TRP A 91 -7.32 -11.17 -0.64
N ALA A 92 -8.22 -11.84 0.08
CA ALA A 92 -9.34 -12.58 -0.49
C ALA A 92 -10.53 -12.66 0.48
N PRO A 93 -11.75 -12.28 0.04
CA PRO A 93 -12.00 -11.28 -1.00
C PRO A 93 -11.32 -9.94 -0.66
N GLY A 94 -10.97 -9.15 -1.69
CA GLY A 94 -10.38 -7.82 -1.51
C GLY A 94 -11.39 -6.77 -1.01
N LEU A 95 -11.10 -5.50 -1.26
CA LEU A 95 -12.01 -4.41 -0.91
C LEU A 95 -13.33 -4.55 -1.71
N PRO A 96 -14.52 -4.40 -1.08
CA PRO A 96 -15.79 -4.41 -1.79
C PRO A 96 -15.87 -3.29 -2.83
N ALA A 97 -16.48 -3.55 -3.99
CA ALA A 97 -16.56 -2.59 -5.10
C ALA A 97 -17.38 -1.33 -4.79
N ASP A 98 -18.27 -1.40 -3.80
CA ASP A 98 -19.10 -0.29 -3.30
C ASP A 98 -18.42 0.52 -2.18
N CYS A 99 -17.16 0.21 -1.86
CA CYS A 99 -16.44 0.83 -0.77
C CYS A 99 -15.10 1.38 -1.26
N GLU A 100 -14.83 2.65 -0.95
CA GLU A 100 -13.54 3.29 -1.15
C GLU A 100 -12.88 3.51 0.22
N LEU A 101 -11.59 3.23 0.33
CA LEU A 101 -10.79 3.46 1.53
C LEU A 101 -9.73 4.50 1.24
N LEU A 102 -9.88 5.69 1.82
CA LEU A 102 -8.90 6.75 1.76
C LEU A 102 -8.13 6.82 3.09
N ILE A 103 -6.81 6.66 3.03
CA ILE A 103 -5.93 6.65 4.21
C ILE A 103 -5.02 7.88 4.16
N PHE A 104 -5.10 8.71 5.20
CA PHE A 104 -4.28 9.90 5.37
C PHE A 104 -3.30 9.70 6.53
N ASP A 105 -2.16 9.07 6.23
CA ASP A 105 -1.11 8.81 7.22
C ASP A 105 0.15 9.67 6.96
N HIS A 106 1.18 9.52 7.79
CA HIS A 106 2.43 10.26 7.59
C HIS A 106 3.11 9.87 6.26
N ASN A 107 2.93 8.62 5.81
CA ASN A 107 3.46 8.16 4.53
C ASN A 107 2.68 8.79 3.35
N PHE A 108 1.38 9.05 3.48
CA PHE A 108 0.62 9.86 2.53
C PHE A 108 1.19 11.27 2.39
N ILE A 109 1.57 11.92 3.51
CA ILE A 109 2.21 13.24 3.49
C ILE A 109 3.57 13.15 2.80
N HIS A 110 4.41 12.17 3.15
CA HIS A 110 5.71 12.00 2.50
C HIS A 110 5.62 11.68 0.99
N ARG A 111 4.56 10.99 0.55
CA ARG A 111 4.35 10.65 -0.86
C ARG A 111 3.72 11.78 -1.68
N ASN A 112 2.86 12.60 -1.06
CA ASN A 112 2.04 13.59 -1.78
C ASN A 112 2.32 15.05 -1.43
N VAL A 113 3.09 15.34 -0.37
CA VAL A 113 3.33 16.71 0.13
C VAL A 113 4.83 16.98 0.26
N ILE A 114 5.32 18.04 -0.38
CA ILE A 114 6.69 18.54 -0.21
C ILE A 114 6.86 19.02 1.24
N SER A 115 7.34 18.16 2.14
CA SER A 115 8.04 18.64 3.32
C SER A 115 9.46 18.99 2.88
N GLY A 116 9.77 20.29 2.85
CA GLY A 116 10.95 20.90 2.23
C GLY A 116 12.34 20.50 2.76
N THR A 117 12.49 19.32 3.36
CA THR A 117 13.73 18.80 3.96
C THR A 117 14.32 17.60 3.24
N VAL A 118 13.60 16.91 2.35
CA VAL A 118 14.15 15.79 1.57
C VAL A 118 13.73 15.89 0.11
N ASN A 119 14.61 16.47 -0.72
CA ASN A 119 14.43 16.56 -2.17
C ASN A 119 14.90 15.25 -2.81
N ASN A 120 14.07 14.21 -2.76
CA ASN A 120 14.31 12.96 -3.49
C ASN A 120 13.56 13.01 -4.83
N ARG A 121 14.19 12.56 -5.91
CA ARG A 121 13.68 12.65 -7.30
C ARG A 121 12.33 11.94 -7.49
N GLU A 122 12.09 10.87 -6.72
CA GLU A 122 10.79 10.19 -6.64
C GLU A 122 9.67 11.08 -6.09
N ASN A 123 9.98 11.97 -5.15
CA ASN A 123 8.99 12.86 -4.57
C ASN A 123 8.47 13.85 -5.61
N SER A 124 9.36 14.42 -6.44
CA SER A 124 8.96 15.33 -7.53
C SER A 124 8.11 14.66 -8.61
N GLU A 125 8.33 13.37 -8.89
CA GLU A 125 7.48 12.60 -9.82
C GLU A 125 6.09 12.37 -9.21
N ASN A 126 6.01 11.98 -7.93
CA ASN A 126 4.74 11.77 -7.23
C ASN A 126 3.90 13.05 -7.07
N ILE A 127 4.52 14.20 -6.83
CA ILE A 127 3.80 15.49 -6.77
C ILE A 127 3.28 15.90 -8.13
N SER A 128 4.06 15.67 -9.19
CA SER A 128 3.59 15.90 -10.55
C SER A 128 2.37 15.03 -10.84
N ASN A 129 2.43 13.75 -10.46
CA ASN A 129 1.31 12.81 -10.57
C ASN A 129 0.08 13.22 -9.73
N PHE A 130 0.28 13.73 -8.52
CA PHE A 130 -0.80 14.24 -7.66
C PHE A 130 -1.48 15.49 -8.24
N ILE A 131 -0.71 16.43 -8.80
CA ILE A 131 -1.25 17.64 -9.45
C ILE A 131 -2.03 17.29 -10.73
N LEU A 132 -1.61 16.24 -11.43
CA LEU A 132 -2.22 15.83 -12.71
C LEU A 132 -3.45 14.91 -12.53
N GLY A 133 -3.59 14.22 -11.39
CA GLY A 133 -4.75 13.37 -11.05
C GLY A 133 -4.64 11.93 -11.57
N GLU A 134 -5.25 10.96 -10.89
CA GLU A 134 -5.09 9.50 -11.12
C GLU A 134 -5.22 9.07 -12.59
N GLU A 135 -6.20 9.60 -13.33
CA GLU A 135 -6.45 9.28 -14.75
C GLU A 135 -5.28 9.67 -15.68
N SER A 136 -4.47 10.65 -15.29
CA SER A 136 -3.31 11.11 -16.05
C SER A 136 -2.02 10.34 -15.72
N THR A 137 -1.98 9.66 -14.57
CA THR A 137 -0.78 8.95 -14.08
C THR A 137 -0.52 7.67 -14.87
N GLU A 138 -1.56 6.91 -15.22
CA GLU A 138 -1.44 5.73 -16.09
C GLU A 138 -0.95 6.11 -17.50
N LEU A 139 -1.45 7.23 -18.02
CA LEU A 139 -1.05 7.78 -19.32
C LEU A 139 0.40 8.26 -19.31
N PHE A 140 0.83 8.84 -18.19
CA PHE A 140 2.21 9.30 -18.01
C PHE A 140 3.20 8.15 -17.88
N GLU A 141 2.85 7.09 -17.15
CA GLU A 141 3.67 5.87 -17.06
C GLU A 141 3.77 5.16 -18.42
N THR A 142 2.66 5.11 -19.18
CA THR A 142 2.67 4.58 -20.55
C THR A 142 3.60 5.38 -21.47
N LEU A 143 3.53 6.72 -21.40
CA LEU A 143 4.41 7.62 -22.14
C LEU A 143 5.89 7.50 -21.72
N LYS A 144 6.16 7.29 -20.43
CA LYS A 144 7.52 7.08 -19.91
C LYS A 144 8.12 5.78 -20.46
N ALA A 145 7.35 4.69 -20.45
CA ALA A 145 7.74 3.42 -21.03
C ALA A 145 8.01 3.51 -22.54
N GLU A 146 7.13 4.20 -23.30
CA GLU A 146 7.33 4.42 -24.73
C GLU A 146 8.59 5.25 -25.03
N LYS A 147 8.86 6.28 -24.21
CA LYS A 147 10.05 7.13 -24.37
C LYS A 147 11.34 6.35 -24.09
N GLU A 148 11.35 5.46 -23.10
CA GLU A 148 12.49 4.58 -22.82
C GLU A 148 12.73 3.58 -23.96
N ALA A 149 11.66 2.98 -24.51
CA ALA A 149 11.74 2.10 -25.67
C ALA A 149 12.30 2.83 -26.91
N LEU A 150 11.88 4.08 -27.15
CA LEU A 150 12.41 4.94 -28.22
C LEU A 150 13.89 5.28 -28.00
N ALA A 151 14.31 5.55 -26.77
CA ALA A 151 15.70 5.83 -26.44
C ALA A 151 16.61 4.62 -26.74
N ILE A 152 16.15 3.41 -26.40
CA ILE A 152 16.85 2.15 -26.70
C ILE A 152 16.94 1.93 -28.22
N THR A 153 15.83 2.17 -28.94
CA THR A 153 15.78 2.00 -30.40
C THR A 153 16.68 3.02 -31.11
N ALA A 154 16.72 4.27 -30.65
CA ALA A 154 17.61 5.30 -31.16
C ALA A 154 19.09 4.98 -30.89
N ALA A 155 19.41 4.40 -29.72
CA ALA A 155 20.75 3.93 -29.41
C ALA A 155 21.19 2.79 -30.35
N ASN A 156 20.30 1.83 -30.60
CA ASN A 156 20.55 0.71 -31.51
C ASN A 156 20.74 1.16 -32.97
N LEU A 157 19.92 2.11 -33.44
CA LEU A 157 20.06 2.71 -34.78
C LEU A 157 21.38 3.47 -34.94
N ARG A 158 21.83 4.21 -33.90
CA ARG A 158 23.13 4.88 -33.91
C ARG A 158 24.27 3.86 -33.98
N ALA A 159 24.19 2.77 -33.21
CA ALA A 159 25.20 1.70 -33.25
C ALA A 159 25.25 1.02 -34.63
N ALA A 160 24.10 0.69 -35.22
CA ALA A 160 24.02 0.09 -36.56
C ALA A 160 24.55 1.03 -37.65
N LYS A 161 24.30 2.34 -37.54
CA LYS A 161 24.82 3.33 -38.48
C LYS A 161 26.35 3.42 -38.44
N ILE A 162 26.97 3.27 -37.27
CA ILE A 162 28.43 3.26 -37.11
C ILE A 162 29.05 2.01 -37.77
N VAL A 163 28.37 0.86 -37.69
CA VAL A 163 28.82 -0.40 -38.30
C VAL A 163 28.75 -0.37 -39.83
N ILE A 164 27.80 0.38 -40.41
CA ILE A 164 27.63 0.50 -41.87
C ILE A 164 28.57 1.57 -42.47
N SER A 165 29.18 2.44 -41.65
CA SER A 165 30.09 3.50 -42.09
C SER A 165 31.58 3.11 -42.17
N PHE A 166 31.88 1.81 -42.22
CA PHE A 166 33.17 1.24 -42.61
C PHE A 166 32.99 0.41 -43.90
#